data_AF-A0A929GEF4-F1
#
_entry.id   AF-A0A929GEF4-F1
#
_cell.length_a   1.000
_cell.length_b   1.000
_cell.length_c   1.000
_cell.angle_alpha   90.00
_cell.angle_beta   90.00
_cell.angle_gamma   90.00
#
_symmetry.space_group_name_H-M   'P 1'
#
loop_
_entity.id
_entity.type
_entity.pdbx_description
1 polymer ?
#
loop_
_entity_poly.entity_id
_entity_poly.type
_entity_poly.pdbx_seq_one_letter_code
_entity_poly.pdbx_strand_id
1 'polypeptide(L)'
;PYMWAWKPHYYSPSRSFYNFPYAFGQLFGLGLFALYQERGEDFIPDYESLLRNTGMGNAADLAERFDIDLRSPEFWKSSMDVIKTRVERYVELE
;
A
#
# COMPACT_ATOMS: atom_id res chain seq x y z
N PRO A 1 28.07 -3.67 3.00
CA PRO A 1 27.89 -3.64 4.47
C PRO A 1 27.60 -2.24 5.07
N TYR A 2 28.05 -1.12 4.48
CA TYR A 2 27.93 0.23 5.09
C TYR A 2 26.73 1.07 4.61
N MET A 3 25.77 0.50 3.88
CA MET A 3 24.64 1.27 3.35
C MET A 3 23.80 1.94 4.45
N TRP A 4 23.78 1.39 5.66
CA TRP A 4 23.11 1.99 6.81
C TRP A 4 23.73 3.33 7.24
N ALA A 5 25.06 3.48 7.11
CA ALA A 5 25.78 4.70 7.48
C ALA A 5 25.57 5.85 6.48
N TRP A 6 25.17 5.53 5.24
CA TRP A 6 25.06 6.50 4.15
C TRP A 6 23.62 7.00 3.89
N LYS A 7 22.69 6.73 4.81
CA LYS A 7 21.30 7.21 4.73
C LYS A 7 21.07 8.30 5.77
N PRO A 8 21.15 9.59 5.40
CA PRO A 8 21.08 10.69 6.37
C PRO A 8 19.81 10.70 7.21
N HIS A 9 18.69 10.22 6.66
CA HIS A 9 17.40 10.16 7.37
C HIS A 9 17.37 9.17 8.52
N TYR A 10 18.30 8.21 8.61
CA TYR A 10 18.40 7.31 9.77
C TYR A 10 18.89 8.02 11.03
N TYR A 11 19.52 9.19 10.87
CA TYR A 11 20.14 9.95 11.95
C TYR A 11 19.49 11.32 12.18
N SER A 12 18.32 11.56 11.56
CA SER A 12 17.55 12.78 11.77
C SER A 12 16.37 12.49 12.71
N PRO A 13 16.36 13.03 13.95
CA PRO A 13 15.25 12.80 14.90
C PRO A 13 13.89 13.28 14.36
N SER A 14 13.90 14.30 13.49
CA SER A 14 12.69 14.81 12.84
C SER A 14 12.13 13.92 11.73
N ARG A 15 12.85 12.84 11.35
CA ARG A 15 12.51 11.95 10.22
C ARG A 15 12.46 10.48 10.63
N SER A 16 12.16 10.20 11.89
CA SER A 16 11.91 8.82 12.34
C SER A 16 10.91 8.13 11.42
N PHE A 17 11.18 6.87 11.07
CA PHE A 17 10.34 6.05 10.17
C PHE A 17 10.12 6.60 8.75
N TYR A 18 10.99 7.49 8.24
CA TYR A 18 10.87 8.10 6.90
C TYR A 18 10.57 7.12 5.75
N ASN A 19 11.14 5.91 5.79
CA ASN A 19 10.92 4.92 4.74
C ASN A 19 9.53 4.26 4.79
N PHE A 20 8.88 4.24 5.96
CA PHE A 20 7.64 3.50 6.17
C PHE A 20 6.50 4.01 5.26
N PRO A 21 6.23 5.33 5.14
CA PRO A 21 5.18 5.83 4.25
C PRO A 21 5.35 5.42 2.78
N TYR A 22 6.59 5.23 2.30
CA TYR A 22 6.83 4.75 0.94
C TYR A 22 6.38 3.31 0.74
N ALA A 23 6.81 2.41 1.64
CA ALA A 23 6.42 1.01 1.58
C ALA A 23 4.91 0.85 1.82
N PHE A 24 4.37 1.55 2.82
CA PHE A 24 2.95 1.59 3.12
C PHE A 24 2.15 2.09 1.91
N GLY A 25 2.49 3.26 1.35
CA GLY A 25 1.74 3.85 0.25
C GLY A 25 1.76 2.98 -1.00
N GLN A 26 2.90 2.37 -1.33
CA GLN A 26 3.01 1.44 -2.46
C GLN A 26 2.11 0.21 -2.26
N LEU A 27 2.21 -0.46 -1.11
CA LEU A 27 1.41 -1.67 -0.86
C LEU A 27 -0.08 -1.35 -0.69
N PHE A 28 -0.42 -0.23 -0.05
CA PHE A 28 -1.80 0.21 0.10
C PHE A 28 -2.43 0.48 -1.27
N GLY A 29 -1.74 1.22 -2.15
CA GLY A 29 -2.21 1.47 -3.51
C GLY A 29 -2.38 0.19 -4.34
N LEU A 30 -1.45 -0.77 -4.21
CA LEU A 30 -1.59 -2.08 -4.86
C LEU A 30 -2.74 -2.91 -4.28
N GLY A 31 -3.02 -2.80 -2.99
CA GLY A 31 -4.15 -3.48 -2.35
C GLY A 31 -5.50 -2.92 -2.83
N LEU A 32 -5.61 -1.59 -2.95
CA LEU A 32 -6.77 -0.94 -3.57
C LEU A 32 -6.94 -1.39 -5.04
N PHE A 33 -5.85 -1.53 -5.77
CA PHE A 33 -5.89 -2.05 -7.13
C PHE A 33 -6.35 -3.53 -7.17
N ALA A 34 -5.89 -4.37 -6.25
CA ALA A 34 -6.34 -5.75 -6.16
C ALA A 34 -7.85 -5.83 -5.87
N LEU A 35 -8.38 -4.98 -4.98
CA LEU A 35 -9.82 -4.87 -4.73
C LEU A 35 -10.59 -4.43 -5.97
N TYR A 36 -10.06 -3.48 -6.74
CA TYR A 36 -10.64 -3.09 -8.02
C TYR A 36 -10.67 -4.27 -9.02
N GLN A 37 -9.62 -5.10 -9.07
CA GLN A 37 -9.61 -6.28 -9.94
C GLN A 37 -10.66 -7.32 -9.55
N GLU A 38 -10.99 -7.42 -8.26
CA GLU A 38 -12.02 -8.34 -7.73
C GLU A 38 -13.44 -7.80 -7.91
N ARG A 39 -13.67 -6.54 -7.52
CA ARG A 39 -15.00 -5.92 -7.43
C ARG A 39 -15.39 -5.14 -8.69
N GLY A 40 -14.42 -4.80 -9.55
CA GLY A 40 -14.66 -4.03 -10.78
C GLY A 40 -15.15 -2.61 -10.52
N GLU A 41 -16.07 -2.13 -11.37
CA GLU A 41 -16.59 -0.75 -11.32
C GLU A 41 -17.32 -0.42 -10.01
N ASP A 42 -17.86 -1.44 -9.32
CA ASP A 42 -18.55 -1.27 -8.04
C ASP A 42 -17.63 -0.72 -6.93
N PHE A 43 -16.31 -0.85 -7.09
CA PHE A 43 -15.34 -0.30 -6.13
C PHE A 43 -15.01 1.19 -6.37
N ILE A 44 -15.33 1.74 -7.54
CA ILE A 44 -14.96 3.12 -7.90
C ILE A 44 -15.53 4.14 -6.90
N PRO A 45 -16.83 4.08 -6.50
CA PRO A 45 -17.38 5.01 -5.52
C PRO A 45 -16.67 4.95 -4.16
N ASP A 46 -16.31 3.75 -3.71
CA ASP A 46 -15.57 3.56 -2.45
C ASP A 46 -14.16 4.17 -2.54
N TYR A 47 -13.47 3.95 -3.66
CA TYR A 47 -12.16 4.55 -3.91
C TYR A 47 -12.21 6.08 -3.95
N GLU A 48 -13.18 6.67 -4.64
CA GLU A 48 -13.37 8.14 -4.68
C GLU A 48 -13.67 8.72 -3.30
N SER A 49 -14.52 8.03 -2.53
CA SER A 49 -14.83 8.43 -1.16
C SER A 49 -13.61 8.32 -0.25
N LEU A 50 -12.81 7.26 -0.38
CA LEU A 50 -11.55 7.11 0.34
C LEU A 50 -10.60 8.27 0.06
N LEU A 51 -10.40 8.62 -1.21
CA LEU A 51 -9.55 9.75 -1.60
C LEU A 51 -10.07 11.08 -1.02
N ARG A 52 -11.39 11.31 -1.05
CA ARG A 52 -12.02 12.52 -0.51
C ARG A 52 -11.82 12.65 1.01
N ASN A 53 -11.75 11.54 1.72
CA ASN A 53 -11.57 11.50 3.18
C ASN A 53 -10.09 11.49 3.63
N THR A 54 -9.14 11.61 2.70
CA THR A 54 -7.71 11.61 3.02
C THR A 54 -7.36 12.69 4.04
N GLY A 55 -6.67 12.31 5.12
CA GLY A 55 -6.25 13.22 6.18
C GLY A 55 -7.32 13.53 7.24
N MET A 56 -8.53 12.97 7.12
CA MET A 56 -9.60 13.12 8.11
C MET A 56 -9.52 12.12 9.27
N GLY A 57 -8.52 11.24 9.28
CA GLY A 57 -8.31 10.21 10.30
C GLY A 57 -6.98 9.48 10.09
N ASN A 58 -6.70 8.50 10.96
CA ASN A 58 -5.59 7.59 10.70
C ASN A 58 -5.96 6.60 9.58
N ALA A 59 -4.95 5.97 8.98
CA ALA A 59 -5.16 5.13 7.81
C ALA A 59 -6.06 3.91 8.07
N ALA A 60 -5.95 3.26 9.23
CA ALA A 60 -6.74 2.08 9.57
C ALA A 60 -8.22 2.43 9.73
N ASP A 61 -8.54 3.50 10.47
CA ASP A 61 -9.91 3.93 10.70
C ASP A 61 -10.57 4.45 9.41
N LEU A 62 -9.78 5.04 8.49
CA LEU A 62 -10.29 5.45 7.18
C LEU A 62 -10.55 4.23 6.30
N ALA A 63 -9.66 3.25 6.27
CA ALA A 63 -9.80 2.03 5.48
C ALA A 63 -10.97 1.14 5.94
N GLU A 64 -11.21 1.03 7.25
CA GLU A 64 -12.34 0.27 7.81
C GLU A 64 -13.70 0.74 7.29
N ARG A 65 -13.85 2.04 6.97
CA ARG A 65 -15.09 2.60 6.40
C ARG A 65 -15.43 2.04 5.02
N PHE A 66 -14.47 1.40 4.36
CA PHE A 66 -14.57 0.81 3.03
C PHE A 66 -14.43 -0.73 3.06
N ASP A 67 -14.61 -1.32 4.25
CA ASP A 67 -14.46 -2.77 4.46
C ASP A 67 -13.04 -3.29 4.17
N ILE A 68 -12.03 -2.46 4.45
CA ILE A 68 -10.62 -2.78 4.30
C ILE A 68 -9.96 -2.85 5.68
N ASP A 69 -9.57 -4.05 6.11
CA ASP A 69 -8.81 -4.24 7.34
C ASP A 69 -7.29 -4.16 7.08
N LEU A 70 -6.69 -3.01 7.41
CA LEU A 70 -5.24 -2.81 7.30
C LEU A 70 -4.43 -3.54 8.37
N ARG A 71 -5.07 -4.09 9.41
CA ARG A 71 -4.40 -4.90 10.45
C ARG A 71 -4.36 -6.38 10.06
N SER A 72 -5.16 -6.79 9.07
CA SER A 72 -5.11 -8.13 8.50
C SER A 72 -3.89 -8.31 7.57
N PRO A 73 -3.07 -9.35 7.79
CA PRO A 73 -2.01 -9.73 6.86
C PRO A 73 -2.51 -10.04 5.45
N GLU A 74 -3.77 -10.45 5.30
CA GLU A 74 -4.36 -10.89 4.03
C GLU A 74 -4.45 -9.74 3.02
N PHE A 75 -4.80 -8.53 3.48
CA PHE A 75 -4.77 -7.33 2.63
C PHE A 75 -3.37 -7.08 2.07
N TRP A 76 -2.33 -7.18 2.90
CA TRP A 76 -0.95 -6.95 2.45
C TRP A 76 -0.43 -8.07 1.53
N LYS A 77 -0.90 -9.31 1.72
CA LYS A 77 -0.60 -10.42 0.81
C LYS A 77 -1.17 -10.17 -0.58
N SER A 78 -2.42 -9.72 -0.68
CA SER A 78 -3.03 -9.42 -1.98
C SER A 78 -2.28 -8.30 -2.73
N SER A 79 -1.81 -7.27 -2.01
CA SER A 79 -0.92 -6.24 -2.58
C SER A 79 0.37 -6.83 -3.16
N MET A 80 0.99 -7.80 -2.46
CA MET A 80 2.21 -8.47 -2.92
C MET A 80 1.95 -9.42 -4.08
N ASP A 81 0.79 -10.06 -4.14
CA ASP A 81 0.41 -10.96 -5.23
C ASP A 81 0.33 -10.21 -6.57
N VAL A 82 -0.09 -8.94 -6.58
CA VAL A 82 -0.02 -8.09 -7.79
C VAL A 82 1.42 -7.98 -8.32
N ILE A 83 2.41 -7.83 -7.44
CA ILE A 83 3.82 -7.78 -7.84
C ILE A 83 4.28 -9.15 -8.32
N LYS A 84 3.93 -10.21 -7.60
CA LYS A 84 4.25 -11.59 -7.95
C LYS A 84 3.77 -11.92 -9.37
N THR A 85 2.52 -11.63 -9.71
CA THR A 85 1.97 -11.87 -11.05
C THR A 85 2.73 -11.08 -12.13
N ARG A 86 3.16 -9.85 -11.84
CA ARG A 86 3.98 -9.07 -12.79
C ARG A 86 5.35 -9.69 -13.01
N VAL A 87 5.97 -10.22 -11.95
CA VAL A 87 7.26 -10.94 -12.03
C VAL A 87 7.11 -12.23 -12.82
N GLU A 88 6.09 -13.04 -12.53
CA GLU A 88 5.78 -14.27 -13.26
C GLU A 88 5.59 -13.97 -14.75
N ARG A 89 4.81 -12.93 -15.08
CA ARG A 89 4.60 -12.50 -16.46
C ARG A 89 5.89 -12.08 -17.16
N TYR A 90 6.79 -11.41 -16.44
CA TYR A 90 8.09 -11.02 -17.00
C TYR A 90 8.95 -12.25 -17.33
N VAL A 91 9.00 -13.23 -16.43
CA VAL A 91 9.77 -14.48 -16.62
C VAL A 91 9.27 -15.29 -17.82
N GLU A 92 7.96 -15.29 -18.12
CA GLU A 92 7.40 -15.95 -19.31
C GLU A 92 7.81 -15.31 -20.64
N LEU A 93 8.29 -14.07 -20.62
CA LEU A 93 8.68 -13.32 -21.82
C LEU A 93 10.17 -13.43 -22.13
N GLU A 94 10.98 -13.94 -21.20
CA GLU A 94 12.41 -14.25 -21.40
C GLU A 94 12.60 -15.63 -22.04
#